data_AF-A0A6C0GJQ5-F1
#
_entry.id   AF-A0A6C0GJQ5-F1
#
_cell.length_a   1.000
_cell.length_b   1.000
_cell.length_c   1.000
_cell.angle_alpha   90.00
_cell.angle_beta   90.00
_cell.angle_gamma   90.00
#
_symmetry.space_group_name_H-M   'P 1'
#
loop_
_entity.id
_entity.type
_entity.pdbx_description
1 polymer ?
#
loop_
_entity_poly.entity_id
_entity_poly.type
_entity_poly.pdbx_seq_one_letter_code
_entity_poly.pdbx_strand_id
1 'polypeptide(L)'
;MLNRFALALSALLHPLLMPTLLFSILLYFSPAIFGIANEAMQWRLLMLIAFTTFLIPLLSMLLMFRVRSISSLTLDNKNERFMPFLITTLFYMVTTYLFLRQMQGYFTMIVVLSSITFSIALVTLITVFWKISAHSVGICGMIGFLFGFYQKYADPQLFYPILVVILLAGLLMSARLYLNAHTPAQVFAGGLLGLVISFATVYLLV
;
A
#
# COMPACT_ATOMS: atom_id res chain seq x y z
N MET A 1 -17.11 15.22 -16.40
CA MET A 1 -15.67 14.97 -16.66
C MET A 1 -14.88 14.75 -15.35
N LEU A 2 -15.05 15.58 -14.33
CA LEU A 2 -14.40 15.45 -13.00
C LEU A 2 -14.62 14.09 -12.30
N ASN A 3 -15.85 13.54 -12.30
CA ASN A 3 -16.10 12.20 -11.72
C ASN A 3 -15.26 11.09 -12.36
N ARG A 4 -15.08 11.10 -13.69
CA ARG A 4 -14.27 10.09 -14.39
C ARG A 4 -12.80 10.19 -14.02
N PHE A 5 -12.30 11.43 -13.86
CA PHE A 5 -10.93 11.67 -13.40
C PHE A 5 -10.72 11.15 -11.97
N ALA A 6 -11.62 11.46 -11.04
CA ALA A 6 -11.52 10.99 -9.65
C ALA A 6 -11.58 9.45 -9.53
N LEU A 7 -12.40 8.80 -10.36
CA LEU A 7 -12.47 7.34 -10.46
C LEU A 7 -11.18 6.74 -11.03
N ALA A 8 -10.66 7.32 -12.12
CA ALA A 8 -9.41 6.87 -12.74
C ALA A 8 -8.24 7.00 -11.75
N LEU A 9 -8.14 8.14 -11.06
CA LEU A 9 -7.11 8.35 -10.05
C LEU A 9 -7.19 7.33 -8.91
N SER A 10 -8.41 7.04 -8.43
CA SER A 10 -8.63 6.03 -7.39
C SER A 10 -8.25 4.62 -7.84
N ALA A 11 -8.48 4.30 -9.12
CA ALA A 11 -8.13 3.00 -9.70
C ALA A 11 -6.61 2.85 -9.92
N LEU A 12 -5.94 3.89 -10.41
CA LEU A 12 -4.49 3.90 -10.63
C LEU A 12 -3.72 3.88 -9.31
N LEU A 13 -4.22 4.58 -8.30
CA LEU A 13 -3.65 4.64 -6.95
C LEU A 13 -4.45 3.77 -5.98
N HIS A 14 -4.84 2.58 -6.44
CA HIS A 14 -5.56 1.63 -5.61
C HIS A 14 -4.64 1.07 -4.49
N PRO A 15 -5.15 0.83 -3.26
CA PRO A 15 -4.33 0.34 -2.14
C PRO A 15 -3.53 -0.93 -2.44
N LEU A 16 -4.10 -1.84 -3.24
CA LEU A 16 -3.43 -3.08 -3.64
C LEU A 16 -2.19 -2.85 -4.53
N LEU A 17 -2.14 -1.72 -5.26
CA LEU A 17 -0.97 -1.36 -6.06
C LEU A 17 0.14 -0.67 -5.24
N MET A 18 -0.19 -0.14 -4.06
CA MET A 18 0.75 0.65 -3.25
C MET A 18 2.06 -0.08 -2.92
N PRO A 19 2.07 -1.38 -2.54
CA PRO A 19 3.33 -2.09 -2.32
C PRO A 19 4.17 -2.16 -3.59
N THR A 20 3.54 -2.46 -4.73
CA THR A 20 4.25 -2.57 -6.03
C THR A 20 4.84 -1.21 -6.44
N LEU A 21 4.09 -0.12 -6.28
CA LEU A 21 4.55 1.23 -6.58
C LEU A 21 5.66 1.69 -5.63
N LEU A 22 5.59 1.35 -4.34
CA LEU A 22 6.65 1.65 -3.38
C LEU A 22 7.95 0.92 -3.74
N PHE A 23 7.86 -0.39 -3.95
CA PHE A 23 9.03 -1.20 -4.27
C PHE A 23 9.61 -0.84 -5.63
N SER A 24 8.80 -0.41 -6.61
CA SER A 24 9.34 0.07 -7.88
C SER A 24 10.16 1.35 -7.68
N ILE A 25 9.64 2.33 -6.92
CA ILE A 25 10.40 3.54 -6.60
C ILE A 25 11.70 3.17 -5.89
N LEU A 26 11.66 2.36 -4.84
CA LEU A 26 12.85 2.03 -4.06
C LEU A 26 13.86 1.19 -4.85
N LEU A 27 13.44 0.20 -5.63
CA LEU A 27 14.36 -0.65 -6.40
C LEU A 27 15.02 0.10 -7.58
N TYR A 28 14.34 1.07 -8.20
CA TYR A 28 14.90 1.83 -9.32
C TYR A 28 15.64 3.10 -8.92
N PHE A 29 15.16 3.83 -7.91
CA PHE A 29 15.78 5.09 -7.47
C PHE A 29 16.74 4.89 -6.29
N SER A 30 16.64 3.80 -5.52
CA SER A 30 17.56 3.57 -4.41
C SER A 30 17.81 2.06 -4.16
N PRO A 31 18.31 1.34 -5.17
CA PRO A 31 18.55 -0.11 -5.08
C PRO A 31 19.48 -0.51 -3.92
N ALA A 32 20.35 0.41 -3.50
CA ALA A 32 21.29 0.22 -2.40
C ALA A 32 20.61 -0.04 -1.06
N ILE A 33 19.39 0.50 -0.82
CA ILE A 33 18.62 0.26 0.42
C ILE A 33 18.36 -1.23 0.64
N PHE A 34 18.17 -1.98 -0.44
CA PHE A 34 17.94 -3.42 -0.39
C PHE A 34 19.18 -4.24 -0.75
N GLY A 35 20.30 -3.61 -1.12
CA GLY A 35 21.50 -4.32 -1.60
C GLY A 35 21.29 -5.04 -2.93
N ILE A 36 20.37 -4.57 -3.79
CA ILE A 36 20.00 -5.23 -5.07
C ILE A 36 20.41 -4.35 -6.25
N ALA A 37 21.59 -4.57 -6.80
CA ALA A 37 22.07 -3.83 -7.98
C ALA A 37 21.70 -4.50 -9.32
N ASN A 38 21.26 -5.76 -9.32
CA ASN A 38 20.96 -6.50 -10.55
C ASN A 38 19.54 -6.21 -11.05
N GLU A 39 19.41 -5.60 -12.23
CA GLU A 39 18.12 -5.25 -12.83
C GLU A 39 17.20 -6.45 -13.05
N ALA A 40 17.73 -7.61 -13.46
CA ALA A 40 16.92 -8.81 -13.65
C ALA A 40 16.35 -9.31 -12.31
N MET A 41 17.08 -9.16 -11.21
CA MET A 41 16.58 -9.46 -9.86
C MET A 41 15.51 -8.46 -9.42
N GLN A 42 15.71 -7.16 -9.67
CA GLN A 42 14.72 -6.11 -9.37
C GLN A 42 13.38 -6.42 -10.06
N TRP A 43 13.41 -6.73 -11.37
CA TRP A 43 12.23 -7.09 -12.13
C TRP A 43 11.53 -8.36 -11.61
N ARG A 44 12.29 -9.40 -11.26
CA ARG A 44 11.73 -10.64 -10.68
C ARG A 44 11.02 -10.38 -9.36
N LEU A 45 11.63 -9.57 -8.48
CA LEU A 45 11.04 -9.21 -7.20
C LEU A 45 9.80 -8.35 -7.35
N LEU A 46 9.82 -7.38 -8.26
CA LEU A 46 8.65 -6.55 -8.57
C LEU A 46 7.49 -7.39 -9.10
N MET A 47 7.76 -8.33 -10.02
CA MET A 47 6.76 -9.26 -10.53
C MET A 47 6.18 -10.12 -9.41
N LEU A 48 7.03 -10.65 -8.52
CA LEU A 48 6.59 -11.44 -7.38
C LEU A 48 5.71 -10.62 -6.43
N ILE A 49 6.11 -9.39 -6.10
CA ILE A 49 5.34 -8.48 -5.24
C ILE A 49 4.02 -8.11 -5.91
N ALA A 50 4.02 -7.74 -7.18
CA ALA A 50 2.81 -7.40 -7.93
C ALA A 50 1.85 -8.59 -8.01
N PHE A 51 2.37 -9.79 -8.25
CA PHE A 51 1.56 -10.99 -8.29
C PHE A 51 0.89 -11.26 -6.94
N THR A 52 1.65 -11.19 -5.85
CA THR A 52 1.20 -11.58 -4.51
C THR A 52 0.38 -10.52 -3.80
N THR A 53 0.71 -9.24 -3.97
CA THR A 53 0.07 -8.12 -3.26
C THR A 53 -1.04 -7.44 -4.07
N PHE A 54 -1.00 -7.53 -5.40
CA PHE A 54 -2.02 -6.95 -6.26
C PHE A 54 -2.89 -8.01 -6.95
N LEU A 55 -2.28 -8.89 -7.75
CA LEU A 55 -3.06 -9.78 -8.61
C LEU A 55 -3.90 -10.79 -7.82
N ILE A 56 -3.30 -11.49 -6.85
CA ILE A 56 -4.04 -12.49 -6.05
C ILE A 56 -5.21 -11.87 -5.26
N PRO A 57 -5.03 -10.78 -4.49
CA PRO A 57 -6.14 -10.15 -3.78
C PRO A 57 -7.20 -9.58 -4.73
N LEU A 58 -6.79 -8.99 -5.86
CA LEU A 58 -7.73 -8.49 -6.87
C LEU A 58 -8.60 -9.61 -7.44
N LEU A 59 -7.99 -10.73 -7.84
CA LEU A 59 -8.72 -11.90 -8.34
C LEU A 59 -9.69 -12.46 -7.29
N SER A 60 -9.28 -12.43 -6.02
CA SER A 60 -10.13 -12.86 -4.91
C SER A 60 -11.34 -11.93 -4.73
N MET A 61 -11.15 -10.60 -4.78
CA MET A 61 -12.27 -9.65 -4.75
C MET A 61 -13.20 -9.80 -5.96
N LEU A 62 -12.65 -10.03 -7.16
CA LEU A 62 -13.43 -10.28 -8.36
C LEU A 62 -14.28 -11.56 -8.24
N LEU A 63 -13.72 -12.62 -7.65
CA LEU A 63 -14.45 -13.86 -7.39
C LEU A 63 -15.59 -13.62 -6.38
N MET A 64 -15.32 -12.91 -5.28
CA MET A 64 -16.33 -12.55 -4.28
C MET A 64 -17.49 -11.76 -4.89
N PHE A 65 -17.18 -10.83 -5.80
CA PHE A 65 -18.19 -10.07 -6.54
C PHE A 65 -19.00 -10.97 -7.48
N ARG A 66 -18.34 -11.88 -8.22
CA ARG A 66 -18.99 -12.83 -9.13
C ARG A 66 -19.97 -13.77 -8.41
N VAL A 67 -19.62 -14.25 -7.21
CA VAL A 67 -20.49 -15.11 -6.38
C VAL A 67 -21.49 -14.31 -5.53
N ARG A 68 -21.59 -12.99 -5.73
CA ARG A 68 -22.49 -12.06 -5.02
C ARG A 68 -22.27 -12.01 -3.51
N SER A 69 -21.06 -12.32 -3.03
CA SER A 69 -20.66 -12.13 -1.64
C SER A 69 -20.43 -10.65 -1.30
N ILE A 70 -20.12 -9.83 -2.30
CA ILE A 70 -20.05 -8.36 -2.21
C ILE A 70 -20.88 -7.75 -3.33
N SER A 71 -21.50 -6.61 -3.07
CA SER A 71 -22.41 -5.90 -3.98
C SER A 71 -21.69 -5.05 -5.01
N SER A 72 -20.46 -4.63 -4.71
CA SER A 72 -19.66 -3.74 -5.57
C SER A 72 -18.16 -3.92 -5.32
N LEU A 73 -17.34 -3.69 -6.35
CA LEU A 73 -15.88 -3.68 -6.22
C LEU A 73 -15.37 -2.39 -5.53
N THR A 74 -16.18 -1.34 -5.49
CA THR A 74 -15.89 -0.10 -4.76
C THR A 74 -16.05 -0.24 -3.25
N LEU A 75 -16.71 -1.32 -2.80
CA LEU A 75 -16.92 -1.68 -1.39
C LEU A 75 -17.51 -0.51 -0.57
N ASP A 76 -18.59 0.08 -1.08
CA ASP A 76 -19.21 1.25 -0.45
C ASP A 76 -19.81 0.94 0.92
N ASN A 77 -20.30 -0.29 1.10
CA ASN A 77 -20.83 -0.82 2.35
C ASN A 77 -19.70 -1.30 3.28
N LYS A 78 -19.61 -0.74 4.49
CA LYS A 78 -18.61 -1.12 5.50
C LYS A 78 -18.64 -2.63 5.80
N ASN A 79 -19.83 -3.23 5.87
CA ASN A 79 -20.01 -4.63 6.25
C ASN A 79 -19.45 -5.60 5.20
N GLU A 80 -19.34 -5.15 3.95
CA GLU A 80 -18.77 -5.94 2.84
C GLU A 80 -17.25 -5.79 2.74
N ARG A 81 -16.63 -4.87 3.49
CA ARG A 81 -15.17 -4.60 3.43
C ARG A 81 -14.35 -5.56 4.27
N PHE A 82 -14.91 -6.09 5.35
CA PHE A 82 -14.17 -6.93 6.29
C PHE A 82 -13.58 -8.15 5.59
N MET A 83 -14.40 -8.90 4.83
CA MET A 83 -13.95 -10.14 4.20
C MET A 83 -12.88 -9.91 3.10
N PRO A 84 -13.04 -8.95 2.17
CA PRO A 84 -11.97 -8.57 1.23
C PRO A 84 -10.66 -8.15 1.92
N PHE A 85 -10.74 -7.35 3.00
CA PHE A 85 -9.55 -6.90 3.72
C PHE A 85 -8.88 -8.04 4.50
N LEU A 86 -9.67 -8.91 5.14
CA LEU A 86 -9.16 -10.10 5.82
C LEU A 86 -8.40 -11.02 4.85
N ILE A 87 -9.00 -11.31 3.69
CA ILE A 87 -8.35 -12.12 2.65
C ILE A 87 -7.06 -11.47 2.16
N THR A 88 -7.08 -10.15 1.93
CA THR A 88 -5.87 -9.39 1.56
C THR A 88 -4.80 -9.49 2.64
N THR A 89 -5.17 -9.31 3.92
CA THR A 89 -4.26 -9.46 5.07
C THR A 89 -3.64 -10.86 5.10
N LEU A 90 -4.43 -11.93 4.91
CA LEU A 90 -3.93 -13.30 4.91
C LEU A 90 -2.93 -13.55 3.78
N PHE A 91 -3.22 -13.08 2.55
CA PHE A 91 -2.27 -13.20 1.45
C PHE A 91 -0.98 -12.41 1.68
N TYR A 92 -1.08 -11.23 2.28
CA TYR A 92 0.08 -10.42 2.65
C TYR A 92 0.91 -11.11 3.73
N MET A 93 0.27 -11.74 4.74
CA MET A 93 0.96 -12.56 5.74
C MET A 93 1.71 -13.74 5.12
N VAL A 94 1.07 -14.48 4.20
CA VAL A 94 1.73 -15.58 3.48
C VAL A 94 2.91 -15.05 2.67
N THR A 95 2.75 -13.92 1.98
CA THR A 95 3.82 -13.27 1.21
C THR A 95 4.99 -12.87 2.10
N THR A 96 4.73 -12.18 3.21
CA THR A 96 5.75 -11.80 4.20
C THR A 96 6.47 -13.04 4.75
N TYR A 97 5.74 -14.11 5.06
CA TYR A 97 6.33 -15.36 5.53
C TYR A 97 7.25 -16.01 4.49
N LEU A 98 6.84 -16.04 3.22
CA LEU A 98 7.69 -16.54 2.14
C LEU A 98 8.95 -15.69 1.95
N PHE A 99 8.85 -14.36 2.05
CA PHE A 99 10.04 -13.51 2.01
C PHE A 99 10.96 -13.77 3.21
N LEU A 100 10.41 -13.91 4.42
CA LEU A 100 11.19 -14.22 5.61
C LEU A 100 11.95 -15.55 5.47
N ARG A 101 11.35 -16.55 4.82
CA ARG A 101 11.92 -17.89 4.71
C ARG A 101 12.89 -18.04 3.53
N GLN A 102 12.70 -17.31 2.43
CA GLN A 102 13.45 -17.50 1.18
C GLN A 102 14.40 -16.34 0.85
N MET A 103 14.21 -15.17 1.46
CA MET A 103 14.95 -13.93 1.17
C MET A 103 15.68 -13.40 2.41
N GLN A 104 16.23 -14.28 3.26
CA GLN A 104 16.86 -13.91 4.54
C GLN A 104 17.97 -12.85 4.43
N GLY A 105 18.66 -12.77 3.30
CA GLY A 105 19.67 -11.73 3.02
C GLY A 105 19.10 -10.32 2.76
N TYR A 106 17.79 -10.19 2.61
CA TYR A 106 17.10 -8.94 2.25
C TYR A 106 16.23 -8.44 3.42
N PHE A 107 16.85 -8.29 4.60
CA PHE A 107 16.15 -7.94 5.85
C PHE A 107 15.27 -6.68 5.74
N THR A 108 15.80 -5.58 5.17
CA THR A 108 15.04 -4.34 4.97
C THR A 108 13.75 -4.55 4.17
N MET A 109 13.79 -5.40 3.14
CA MET A 109 12.63 -5.73 2.32
C MET A 109 11.56 -6.49 3.12
N ILE A 110 12.00 -7.45 3.96
CA ILE A 110 11.12 -8.21 4.86
C ILE A 110 10.46 -7.27 5.88
N VAL A 111 11.21 -6.33 6.46
CA VAL A 111 10.69 -5.34 7.41
C VAL A 111 9.64 -4.44 6.76
N VAL A 112 9.91 -3.92 5.55
CA VAL A 112 8.93 -3.11 4.80
C VAL A 112 7.67 -3.91 4.49
N LEU A 113 7.79 -5.14 3.98
CA LEU A 113 6.63 -6.00 3.71
C LEU A 113 5.85 -6.32 4.99
N SER A 114 6.54 -6.59 6.11
CA SER A 114 5.90 -6.87 7.40
C SER A 114 5.08 -5.67 7.90
N SER A 115 5.60 -4.45 7.71
CA SER A 115 4.93 -3.21 8.08
C SER A 115 3.72 -2.89 7.19
N ILE A 116 3.82 -3.19 5.89
CA ILE A 116 2.67 -3.12 4.97
C ILE A 116 1.58 -4.12 5.39
N THR A 117 1.96 -5.36 5.69
CA THR A 117 1.06 -6.42 6.19
C THR A 117 0.39 -6.00 7.50
N PHE A 118 1.16 -5.42 8.42
CA PHE A 118 0.63 -4.90 9.69
C PHE A 118 -0.36 -3.74 9.46
N SER A 119 -0.06 -2.84 8.53
CA SER A 119 -0.96 -1.73 8.18
C SER A 119 -2.30 -2.21 7.63
N ILE A 120 -2.31 -3.18 6.71
CA ILE A 120 -3.57 -3.73 6.20
C ILE A 120 -4.31 -4.55 7.28
N ALA A 121 -3.60 -5.24 8.18
CA ALA A 121 -4.23 -5.92 9.31
C ALA A 121 -4.97 -4.93 10.24
N LEU A 122 -4.35 -3.79 10.55
CA LEU A 122 -5.01 -2.73 11.32
C LEU A 122 -6.19 -2.13 10.58
N VAL A 123 -6.09 -1.92 9.25
CA VAL A 123 -7.22 -1.49 8.43
C VAL A 123 -8.39 -2.49 8.51
N THR A 124 -8.10 -3.79 8.44
CA THR A 124 -9.10 -4.87 8.60
C THR A 124 -9.80 -4.76 9.95
N LEU A 125 -9.04 -4.65 11.04
CA LEU A 125 -9.57 -4.56 12.40
C LEU A 125 -10.40 -3.29 12.63
N ILE A 126 -9.88 -2.12 12.22
CA ILE A 126 -10.57 -0.84 12.37
C ILE A 126 -11.86 -0.83 11.55
N THR A 127 -11.87 -1.45 10.37
CA THR A 127 -13.04 -1.49 9.47
C THR A 127 -14.23 -2.21 10.09
N VAL A 128 -14.04 -3.09 11.07
CA VAL A 128 -15.13 -3.69 11.87
C VAL A 128 -15.96 -2.60 12.54
N PHE A 129 -15.30 -1.58 13.09
CA PHE A 129 -15.96 -0.51 13.84
C PHE A 129 -16.25 0.72 12.96
N TRP A 130 -15.28 1.16 12.14
CA TRP A 130 -15.34 2.44 11.44
C TRP A 130 -14.72 2.40 10.04
N LYS A 131 -15.33 3.10 9.06
CA LYS A 131 -14.96 3.04 7.63
C LYS A 131 -13.66 3.82 7.33
N ILE A 132 -12.51 3.37 7.83
CA ILE A 132 -11.19 3.98 7.56
C ILE A 132 -10.82 3.92 6.07
N SER A 133 -10.09 4.93 5.59
CA SER A 133 -9.67 5.02 4.19
C SER A 133 -8.39 4.24 3.92
N ALA A 134 -8.50 3.06 3.32
CA ALA A 134 -7.35 2.25 2.88
C ALA A 134 -6.49 2.95 1.81
N HIS A 135 -7.10 3.81 0.98
CA HIS A 135 -6.38 4.63 0.00
C HIS A 135 -5.42 5.61 0.69
N SER A 136 -5.90 6.25 1.76
CA SER A 136 -5.10 7.21 2.53
C SER A 136 -4.00 6.49 3.31
N VAL A 137 -4.29 5.33 3.91
CA VAL A 137 -3.27 4.48 4.56
C VAL A 137 -2.17 4.09 3.58
N GLY A 138 -2.55 3.61 2.39
CA GLY A 138 -1.60 3.15 1.38
C GLY A 138 -0.65 4.26 0.91
N ILE A 139 -1.19 5.38 0.43
CA ILE A 139 -0.36 6.44 -0.17
C ILE A 139 0.45 7.22 0.88
N CYS A 140 -0.12 7.46 2.07
CA CYS A 140 0.64 8.09 3.16
C CYS A 140 1.66 7.13 3.79
N GLY A 141 1.41 5.83 3.75
CA GLY A 141 2.42 4.81 4.08
C GLY A 141 3.61 4.85 3.12
N MET A 142 3.38 5.02 1.82
CA MET A 142 4.47 5.25 0.85
C MET A 142 5.29 6.49 1.22
N ILE A 143 4.64 7.61 1.56
CA ILE A 143 5.32 8.82 2.02
C ILE A 143 6.16 8.52 3.27
N GLY A 144 5.60 7.81 4.25
CA GLY A 144 6.29 7.43 5.48
C GLY A 144 7.55 6.60 5.23
N PHE A 145 7.48 5.61 4.35
CA PHE A 145 8.65 4.81 3.97
C PHE A 145 9.69 5.65 3.22
N LEU A 146 9.29 6.37 2.16
CA LEU A 146 10.22 7.14 1.34
C LEU A 146 10.92 8.22 2.17
N PHE A 147 10.17 8.94 3.02
CA PHE A 147 10.73 9.96 3.89
C PHE A 147 11.63 9.35 4.98
N GLY A 148 11.23 8.21 5.57
CA GLY A 148 12.05 7.49 6.54
C GLY A 148 13.40 7.06 5.94
N PHE A 149 13.38 6.51 4.72
CA PHE A 149 14.60 6.11 4.02
C PHE A 149 15.46 7.29 3.59
N TYR A 150 14.85 8.36 3.10
CA TYR A 150 15.53 9.61 2.79
C TYR A 150 16.29 10.16 4.01
N GLN A 151 15.63 10.22 5.18
CA GLN A 151 16.26 10.66 6.43
C GLN A 151 17.38 9.71 6.87
N LYS A 152 17.14 8.40 6.81
CA LYS A 152 18.07 7.40 7.34
C LYS A 152 19.35 7.26 6.51
N TYR A 153 19.23 7.26 5.19
CA TYR A 153 20.35 7.03 4.28
C TYR A 153 20.89 8.29 3.62
N ALA A 154 20.25 9.45 3.86
CA ALA A 154 20.58 10.72 3.21
C ALA A 154 20.64 10.61 1.67
N ASP A 155 19.76 9.78 1.07
CA ASP A 155 19.76 9.51 -0.37
C ASP A 155 18.99 10.60 -1.14
N PRO A 156 19.66 11.50 -1.88
CA PRO A 156 18.99 12.57 -2.61
C PRO A 156 18.10 12.05 -3.75
N GLN A 157 18.30 10.81 -4.22
CA GLN A 157 17.50 10.23 -5.32
C GLN A 157 16.02 10.05 -4.94
N LEU A 158 15.72 9.99 -3.63
CA LEU A 158 14.34 9.88 -3.13
C LEU A 158 13.61 11.23 -3.06
N PHE A 159 14.29 12.37 -3.19
CA PHE A 159 13.68 13.69 -3.05
C PHE A 159 12.53 13.93 -4.05
N TYR A 160 12.78 13.73 -5.34
CA TYR A 160 11.76 13.91 -6.37
C TYR A 160 10.61 12.90 -6.27
N PRO A 161 10.86 11.58 -6.07
CA PRO A 161 9.79 10.63 -5.79
C PRO A 161 8.90 11.02 -4.62
N ILE A 162 9.47 11.51 -3.50
CA ILE A 162 8.69 11.98 -2.35
C ILE A 162 7.74 13.12 -2.74
N LEU A 163 8.24 14.14 -3.44
CA LEU A 163 7.41 15.27 -3.88
C LEU A 163 6.26 14.81 -4.78
N VAL A 164 6.53 13.93 -5.73
CA VAL A 164 5.50 13.37 -6.63
C VAL A 164 4.45 12.60 -5.82
N VAL A 165 4.87 11.74 -4.89
CA VAL A 165 3.92 10.94 -4.08
C VAL A 165 3.10 11.84 -3.16
N ILE A 166 3.66 12.92 -2.59
CA ILE A 166 2.90 13.91 -1.80
C ILE A 166 1.82 14.59 -2.65
N LEU A 167 2.16 15.02 -3.86
CA LEU A 167 1.18 15.62 -4.79
C LEU A 167 0.07 14.62 -5.14
N LEU A 168 0.44 13.37 -5.47
CA LEU A 168 -0.52 12.30 -5.77
C LEU A 168 -1.39 11.95 -4.55
N ALA A 169 -0.84 12.01 -3.33
CA ALA A 169 -1.59 11.81 -2.09
C ALA A 169 -2.68 12.87 -1.92
N GLY A 170 -2.33 14.15 -2.12
CA GLY A 170 -3.31 15.25 -2.10
C GLY A 170 -4.44 15.03 -3.10
N LEU A 171 -4.09 14.74 -4.36
CA LEU A 171 -5.07 14.47 -5.42
C LEU A 171 -5.96 13.26 -5.10
N LEU A 172 -5.38 12.16 -4.62
CA LEU A 172 -6.11 10.93 -4.30
C LEU A 172 -7.09 11.14 -3.14
N MET A 173 -6.63 11.78 -2.07
CA MET A 173 -7.45 12.08 -0.90
C MET A 173 -8.61 13.02 -1.27
N SER A 174 -8.33 14.06 -2.06
CA SER A 174 -9.37 14.95 -2.59
C SER A 174 -10.37 14.21 -3.48
N ALA A 175 -9.90 13.30 -4.36
CA ALA A 175 -10.78 12.46 -5.16
C ALA A 175 -11.69 11.57 -4.30
N ARG A 176 -11.18 11.03 -3.19
CA ARG A 176 -12.00 10.21 -2.29
C ARG A 176 -13.09 10.99 -1.57
N LEU A 177 -12.81 12.22 -1.17
CA LEU A 177 -13.79 13.12 -0.57
C LEU A 177 -14.81 13.60 -1.62
N TYR A 178 -14.35 13.97 -2.82
CA TYR A 178 -15.21 14.43 -3.92
C TYR A 178 -16.20 13.34 -4.37
N LEU A 179 -15.76 12.08 -4.40
CA LEU A 179 -16.63 10.93 -4.68
C LEU A 179 -17.54 10.53 -3.51
N ASN A 180 -17.56 11.29 -2.41
CA ASN A 180 -18.32 11.00 -1.19
C ASN A 180 -18.10 9.58 -0.62
N ALA A 181 -16.97 8.94 -0.92
CA ALA A 181 -16.73 7.58 -0.46
C ALA A 181 -16.19 7.53 0.97
N HIS A 182 -15.55 8.62 1.40
CA HIS A 182 -15.01 8.79 2.73
C HIS A 182 -15.27 10.20 3.27
N THR A 183 -15.27 10.33 4.60
CA THR A 183 -15.29 11.62 5.29
C THR A 183 -13.88 12.14 5.54
N PRO A 184 -13.69 13.45 5.82
CA PRO A 184 -12.38 14.02 6.15
C PRO A 184 -11.69 13.29 7.31
N ALA A 185 -12.44 12.92 8.35
CA ALA A 185 -11.90 12.16 9.48
C ALA A 185 -11.37 10.78 9.04
N GLN A 186 -12.08 10.06 8.17
CA GLN A 186 -11.66 8.73 7.68
C GLN A 186 -10.41 8.80 6.81
N VAL A 187 -10.28 9.86 6.01
CA VAL A 187 -9.10 10.14 5.18
C VAL A 187 -7.92 10.51 6.08
N PHE A 188 -8.11 11.46 7.00
CA PHE A 188 -7.06 11.92 7.91
C PHE A 188 -6.53 10.80 8.81
N ALA A 189 -7.42 10.05 9.46
CA ALA A 189 -7.03 8.93 10.33
C ALA A 189 -6.31 7.83 9.53
N GLY A 190 -6.77 7.53 8.32
CA GLY A 190 -6.08 6.61 7.41
C GLY A 190 -4.68 7.11 7.04
N GLY A 191 -4.56 8.37 6.65
CA GLY A 191 -3.29 8.99 6.30
C GLY A 191 -2.29 8.96 7.46
N LEU A 192 -2.74 9.32 8.67
CA LEU A 192 -1.92 9.31 9.87
C LEU A 192 -1.45 7.89 10.22
N LEU A 193 -2.35 6.90 10.16
CA LEU A 193 -2.01 5.49 10.43
C LEU A 193 -0.91 5.00 9.48
N GLY A 194 -1.08 5.22 8.17
CA GLY A 194 -0.09 4.80 7.18
C GLY A 194 1.25 5.48 7.39
N LEU A 195 1.26 6.81 7.52
CA LEU A 195 2.48 7.60 7.67
C LEU A 195 3.24 7.19 8.93
N VAL A 196 2.58 7.13 10.08
CA VAL A 196 3.22 6.86 11.37
C VAL A 196 3.80 5.44 11.40
N ILE A 197 3.04 4.43 10.97
CA ILE A 197 3.52 3.05 10.97
C ILE A 197 4.73 2.90 10.05
N SER A 198 4.63 3.37 8.81
CA SER A 198 5.70 3.22 7.83
C SER A 198 6.95 4.00 8.21
N PHE A 199 6.82 5.24 8.67
CA PHE A 199 7.95 6.04 9.13
C PHE A 199 8.62 5.44 10.37
N ALA A 200 7.82 5.07 11.39
CA ALA A 200 8.35 4.46 12.61
C ALA A 200 9.02 3.12 12.32
N THR A 201 8.50 2.34 11.37
CA THR A 201 9.14 1.09 10.93
C THR A 201 10.56 1.35 10.43
N VAL A 202 10.74 2.32 9.52
CA VAL A 202 12.08 2.62 8.99
C VAL A 202 13.00 3.18 10.07
N TYR A 203 12.48 4.02 10.96
CA TYR A 203 13.28 4.64 12.01
C TYR A 203 13.71 3.65 13.10
N LEU A 204 12.85 2.67 13.45
CA LEU A 204 13.06 1.78 14.59
C LEU A 204 13.57 0.39 14.21
N LEU A 205 13.24 -0.13 13.01
CA LEU A 205 13.42 -1.54 12.66
C LEU A 205 14.35 -1.79 11.47
N VAL A 206 14.52 -0.78 10.60
CA VAL A 206 15.63 -0.76 9.63
C VAL A 206 16.78 -0.10 10.33
#